data_AF-A0A1V4ETN0-F1
#
_entry.id   AF-A0A1V4ETN0-F1
#
_cell.length_a   1.000
_cell.length_b   1.000
_cell.length_c   1.000
_cell.angle_alpha   90.00
_cell.angle_beta   90.00
_cell.angle_gamma   90.00
#
_symmetry.space_group_name_H-M   'P 1'
#
loop_
_entity.id
_entity.type
_entity.pdbx_description
1 polymer ?
#
loop_
_entity_poly.entity_id
_entity_poly.type
_entity_poly.pdbx_seq_one_letter_code
_entity_poly.pdbx_strand_id
1 'polypeptide(L)' 'MIRVDLRSTCVASQIPYELWHGQITDPTIADSVIDRLLNKSHHIALAGDSMRSEAPVLS' A
#
# COMPACT_ATOMS: atom_id res chain seq x y z
N MET A 1 12.55 -11.71 -17.53
CA MET A 1 13.28 -11.75 -16.24
C MET A 1 13.09 -10.42 -15.51
N ILE A 2 12.11 -10.35 -14.60
CA ILE A 2 11.87 -9.16 -13.77
C ILE A 2 12.79 -9.28 -12.55
N ARG A 3 13.67 -8.30 -12.31
CA ARG A 3 14.58 -8.30 -11.15
C ARG A 3 13.86 -7.70 -9.94
N VAL A 4 13.67 -8.50 -8.91
CA VAL A 4 13.25 -8.05 -7.57
C VAL A 4 14.49 -7.50 -6.86
N ASP A 5 14.36 -6.45 -6.04
CA ASP A 5 15.41 -5.90 -5.15
C ASP A 5 16.37 -4.81 -5.70
N LEU A 6 16.08 -4.18 -6.85
CA LEU A 6 16.85 -3.01 -7.31
C LEU A 6 16.33 -1.65 -6.80
N ARG A 7 15.06 -1.59 -6.40
CA ARG A 7 14.38 -0.34 -6.00
C ARG A 7 13.30 -0.61 -4.95
N SER A 8 13.28 0.20 -3.90
CA SER A 8 12.21 0.19 -2.89
C SER A 8 10.97 0.86 -3.46
N THR A 9 9.82 0.20 -3.35
CA THR A 9 8.50 0.75 -3.74
C THR A 9 7.67 0.90 -2.48
N CYS A 10 7.26 2.14 -2.16
CA CYS A 10 6.34 2.43 -1.06
C CYS A 10 4.93 2.62 -1.64
N VAL A 11 3.95 1.93 -1.05
CA VAL A 11 2.54 2.05 -1.41
C VAL A 11 1.78 2.42 -0.14
N ALA A 12 1.06 3.54 -0.18
CA ALA A 12 0.16 3.96 0.89
C ALA A 12 -1.28 3.79 0.40
N SER A 13 -2.12 3.12 1.19
CA SER A 13 -3.53 2.92 0.90
C SER A 13 -4.38 3.26 2.11
N GLN A 14 -5.59 3.76 1.85
CA GLN A 14 -6.60 3.98 2.89
C GLN A 14 -7.37 2.71 3.23
N ILE A 15 -7.20 1.64 2.43
CA ILE A 15 -7.83 0.35 2.64
C ILE A 15 -6.78 -0.70 2.97
N PRO A 16 -7.06 -1.63 3.90
CA PRO A 16 -6.15 -2.73 4.22
C PRO A 16 -5.91 -3.59 2.98
N TYR A 17 -4.72 -4.20 2.89
CA TYR A 17 -4.31 -5.01 1.73
C TYR A 17 -5.26 -6.19 1.45
N GLU A 18 -5.92 -6.71 2.49
CA GLU A 18 -6.90 -7.80 2.42
C GLU A 18 -8.09 -7.45 1.51
N LEU A 19 -8.46 -6.16 1.44
CA LEU A 19 -9.57 -5.67 0.62
C LEU A 19 -9.14 -5.29 -0.80
N TRP A 20 -7.85 -5.31 -1.13
CA TRP A 20 -7.37 -4.91 -2.46
C TRP A 20 -7.83 -5.87 -3.54
N HIS A 21 -7.96 -7.16 -3.22
CA HIS A 21 -8.42 -8.18 -4.16
C HIS A 21 -9.81 -7.85 -4.73
N GLY A 22 -10.74 -7.42 -3.88
CA GLY A 22 -12.09 -7.03 -4.29
C GLY A 22 -12.21 -5.66 -4.96
N GLN A 23 -11.16 -4.82 -4.90
CA GLN A 23 -11.13 -3.53 -5.59
C GLN A 23 -10.58 -3.63 -7.01
N ILE A 24 -9.84 -4.70 -7.31
CA ILE A 24 -9.28 -4.94 -8.64
C ILE A 24 -10.27 -5.83 -9.41
N THR A 25 -10.79 -5.30 -10.52
CA THR A 25 -11.83 -5.96 -11.33
C THR A 25 -11.41 -7.32 -11.89
N ASP A 26 -10.12 -7.48 -12.19
CA ASP A 26 -9.57 -8.74 -12.72
C ASP A 26 -8.83 -9.50 -11.60
N PRO A 27 -9.32 -10.68 -11.18
CA PRO A 27 -8.71 -11.44 -10.10
C PRO A 27 -7.29 -11.92 -10.44
N THR A 28 -6.99 -12.17 -11.71
CA THR A 28 -5.66 -12.59 -12.16
C THR A 28 -4.65 -11.46 -12.00
N ILE A 29 -5.06 -10.24 -12.35
CA ILE A 29 -4.25 -9.05 -12.15
C ILE A 29 -4.10 -8.78 -10.66
N ALA A 30 -5.18 -8.89 -9.89
CA ALA A 30 -5.18 -8.71 -8.44
C ALA A 30 -4.15 -9.62 -7.76
N ASP A 31 -4.19 -10.92 -8.06
CA ASP A 31 -3.24 -11.89 -7.56
C ASP A 31 -1.81 -11.51 -7.97
N SER A 32 -1.56 -11.21 -9.25
CA SER A 32 -0.21 -10.88 -9.72
C SER A 32 0.41 -9.62 -9.07
N VAL A 33 -0.42 -8.62 -8.74
CA VAL A 33 0.01 -7.38 -8.09
C VAL A 33 0.26 -7.62 -6.61
N ILE A 34 -0.65 -8.32 -5.94
CA ILE A 34 -0.54 -8.68 -4.52
C ILE A 34 0.68 -9.55 -4.30
N ASP A 35 0.90 -10.56 -5.14
CA ASP A 35 2.02 -11.49 -5.04
C ASP A 35 3.37 -10.78 -5.29
N ARG A 36 3.39 -9.73 -6.11
CA ARG A 36 4.60 -8.92 -6.33
C ARG A 36 4.89 -7.93 -5.20
N LEU A 37 3.85 -7.33 -4.62
CA LEU A 37 4.00 -6.31 -3.57
C LEU A 37 4.21 -6.96 -2.20
N LEU A 38 3.42 -7.96 -1.84
CA LEU A 38 3.39 -8.52 -0.48
C LEU A 38 4.49 -9.53 -0.19
N ASN A 39 4.98 -10.26 -1.21
CA ASN A 39 5.95 -11.35 -1.02
C ASN A 39 7.30 -10.89 -0.41
N LYS A 40 7.58 -9.58 -0.37
CA LYS A 40 8.72 -8.99 0.38
C LYS A 40 8.39 -7.66 1.08
N SER A 41 7.12 -7.33 1.34
CA SER A 41 6.77 -6.04 1.94
C SER A 41 6.85 -6.06 3.47
N HIS A 42 7.22 -4.92 4.04
CA HIS A 42 6.91 -4.59 5.43
C HIS A 42 5.56 -3.88 5.47
N HIS A 43 4.55 -4.53 6.06
CA HIS A 43 3.24 -3.92 6.25
C HIS A 43 3.20 -3.09 7.53
N ILE A 44 2.85 -1.81 7.41
CA ILE A 44 2.69 -0.89 8.53
C ILE A 44 1.23 -0.43 8.54
N ALA A 45 0.45 -0.94 9.50
CA ALA A 45 -0.91 -0.50 9.71
C ALA A 45 -0.89 0.89 10.39
N LEU A 46 -1.28 1.92 9.64
CA LEU A 46 -1.39 3.26 10.17
C LEU A 46 -2.72 3.40 10.92
N ALA A 47 -2.64 3.78 12.19
CA ALA A 47 -3.79 4.07 13.05
C ALA A 47 -3.59 5.47 13.67
N GLY A 48 -4.66 6.24 13.75
CA GLY A 48 -4.64 7.59 14.30
C GLY A 48 -5.50 8.56 13.49
N ASP A 49 -5.79 9.70 14.10
CA ASP A 49 -6.56 10.77 13.48
C ASP A 49 -5.77 11.54 12.42
N SER A 50 -6.47 12.29 11.57
CA SER A 50 -5.83 13.04 10.49
C SER A 50 -4.92 14.14 11.04
N MET A 51 -3.62 14.02 10.77
CA MET A 51 -2.61 15.03 11.10
C MET A 51 -2.78 16.36 10.34
N ARG A 52 -3.77 16.48 9.44
CA ARG A 52 -4.04 17.72 8.69
C ARG A 52 -4.57 18.85 9.57
N SER A 53 -5.21 18.55 10.71
CA SER A 53 -5.66 19.58 11.68
C SER A 53 -4.57 20.04 12.64
N GLU A 54 -3.49 19.27 12.78
CA GLU A 54 -2.35 19.61 13.67
C GLU A 54 -1.24 20.37 12.95
N ALA A 55 -1.42 20.68 11.66
CA ALA A 55 -0.49 21.57 10.97
C ALA A 55 -0.47 22.90 11.74
N PRO A 56 0.70 23.34 12.24
CA PRO A 56 0.78 24.64 12.89
C PRO A 56 0.42 25.65 11.82
N VAL A 57 -0.76 26.27 11.97
CA VAL A 57 -1.01 27.54 11.31
C VAL A 57 0.16 28.42 11.73
N LEU A 58 1.05 28.72 10.79
CA LEU A 58 2.17 29.61 11.04
C LEU A 58 1.58 30.98 11.39
N SER A 59 1.38 31.21 12.69
CA SER A 59 1.05 32.50 13.29
C SER A 59 2.32 33.27 13.56
#